data_AF-A0A1S3DPW4-F1
#
_entry.id   AF-A0A1S3DPW4-F1
#
_cell.length_a   1.000
_cell.length_b   1.000
_cell.length_c   1.000
_cell.angle_alpha   90.00
_cell.angle_beta   90.00
_cell.angle_gamma   90.00
#
_symmetry.space_group_name_H-M   'P 1'
#
loop_
_entity.id
_entity.type
_entity.pdbx_description
1 polymer ?
#
loop_
_entity_poly.entity_id
_entity_poly.type
_entity_poly.pdbx_seq_one_letter_code
_entity_poly.pdbx_strand_id
1 'polypeptide(L)'
;MVSQWSDFILDKCLLLMGTLLDTLLQKDYKVIGSCIIMSKAGQHIHRASSERWNKGNEEENILPDVACTVKWENDWVVCLVSLYKLK
;
A
#
# COMPACT_ATOMS: atom_id res chain seq x y z
N MET A 1 19.30 8.43 3.83
CA MET A 1 18.93 7.90 5.17
C MET A 1 17.41 7.71 5.28
N VAL A 2 16.57 8.73 5.05
CA VAL A 2 15.09 8.55 5.03
C VAL A 2 14.62 7.66 3.87
N SER A 3 15.20 7.83 2.67
CA SER A 3 14.91 6.97 1.50
C SER A 3 15.16 5.49 1.79
N GLN A 4 16.29 5.18 2.44
CA GLN A 4 16.61 3.80 2.84
C GLN A 4 15.57 3.21 3.79
N TRP A 5 14.97 4.03 4.66
CA TRP A 5 13.90 3.57 5.55
C TRP A 5 12.59 3.37 4.81
N SER A 6 12.23 4.27 3.89
CA SER A 6 11.02 4.11 3.08
C SER A 6 11.13 2.87 2.18
N ASP A 7 12.29 2.64 1.59
CA ASP A 7 12.53 1.46 0.74
C ASP A 7 12.45 0.18 1.58
N PHE A 8 13.10 0.16 2.74
CA PHE A 8 13.04 -0.98 3.66
C PHE A 8 11.61 -1.30 4.11
N ILE A 9 10.83 -0.30 4.50
CA ILE A 9 9.44 -0.47 4.90
C ILE A 9 8.62 -1.00 3.72
N LEU A 10 8.79 -0.40 2.54
CA LEU A 10 8.05 -0.77 1.35
C LEU A 10 8.34 -2.22 0.93
N ASP A 11 9.61 -2.63 0.90
CA ASP A 11 10.02 -4.00 0.56
C ASP A 11 9.42 -5.03 1.51
N LYS A 12 9.43 -4.74 2.82
CA LYS A 12 8.81 -5.63 3.82
C LYS A 12 7.31 -5.74 3.65
N CYS A 13 6.64 -4.62 3.38
CA CYS A 13 5.21 -4.59 3.13
C CYS A 13 4.82 -5.33 1.85
N LEU A 14 5.58 -5.15 0.77
CA LEU A 14 5.36 -5.84 -0.51
C LEU A 14 5.57 -7.36 -0.35
N LEU A 15 6.63 -7.77 0.35
CA LEU A 15 6.89 -9.19 0.64
C LEU A 15 5.77 -9.81 1.49
N LEU A 16 5.36 -9.15 2.57
CA LEU A 16 4.30 -9.65 3.43
C LEU A 16 2.96 -9.76 2.67
N MET A 17 2.61 -8.73 1.90
CA MET A 17 1.38 -8.77 1.12
C MET A 17 1.43 -9.86 0.03
N GLY A 18 2.55 -9.99 -0.69
CA GLY A 18 2.74 -11.03 -1.70
C GLY A 18 2.57 -12.44 -1.10
N THR A 19 3.28 -12.74 -0.03
CA THR A 19 3.19 -14.05 0.65
C THR A 19 1.80 -14.37 1.20
N LEU A 20 1.11 -13.39 1.78
CA LEU A 20 -0.29 -13.54 2.21
C LEU A 20 -1.22 -13.79 1.03
N LEU A 21 -0.98 -13.13 -0.09
CA LEU A 21 -1.80 -13.29 -1.28
C LEU A 21 -1.61 -14.67 -1.91
N ASP A 22 -0.36 -15.14 -2.02
CA ASP A 22 0.00 -16.44 -2.58
C ASP A 22 -0.67 -17.57 -1.78
N THR A 23 -0.64 -17.46 -0.45
CA THR A 23 -1.20 -18.47 0.45
C THR A 23 -2.73 -18.51 0.43
N LEU A 24 -3.39 -17.36 0.29
CA LEU A 24 -4.85 -17.26 0.36
C LEU A 24 -5.56 -17.40 -0.99
N LEU A 25 -4.95 -16.93 -2.07
CA LEU A 25 -5.62 -16.73 -3.34
C LEU A 25 -5.10 -17.60 -4.49
N GLN A 26 -3.87 -18.10 -4.40
CA GLN A 26 -3.26 -19.01 -5.39
C GLN A 26 -3.43 -18.56 -6.85
N LYS A 27 -3.44 -17.24 -7.09
CA LYS A 27 -3.60 -16.61 -8.40
C LYS A 27 -2.55 -15.53 -8.55
N ASP A 28 -2.14 -15.27 -9.78
CA ASP A 28 -1.23 -14.16 -10.08
C ASP A 28 -1.94 -12.84 -9.84
N TYR A 29 -1.31 -11.97 -9.04
CA TYR A 29 -1.74 -10.60 -8.82
C TYR A 29 -0.54 -9.67 -8.86
N LYS A 30 -0.78 -8.42 -9.21
CA LYS A 30 0.21 -7.36 -9.15
C LYS A 30 0.01 -6.55 -7.88
N VAL A 31 1.04 -6.45 -7.05
CA VAL A 31 1.04 -5.57 -5.88
C VAL A 31 1.89 -4.34 -6.18
N ILE A 32 1.32 -3.16 -5.93
CA ILE A 32 2.01 -1.88 -6.03
C ILE A 32 1.97 -1.22 -4.65
N GLY A 33 3.07 -0.60 -4.24
CA GLY A 33 3.14 0.11 -2.97
C GLY A 33 3.78 1.48 -3.07
N SER A 34 3.42 2.35 -2.13
CA SER A 34 4.00 3.67 -1.94
C SER A 34 4.22 3.93 -0.45
N CYS A 35 5.44 4.29 -0.07
CA CYS A 35 5.79 4.74 1.27
C CYS A 35 6.22 6.20 1.23
N ILE A 36 5.62 7.03 2.08
CA ILE A 36 5.96 8.44 2.23
C ILE A 36 6.29 8.72 3.69
N ILE A 37 7.48 9.27 3.93
CA ILE A 37 7.93 9.70 5.25
C ILE A 37 8.17 11.21 5.19
N MET A 38 7.45 11.99 6.02
CA MET A 38 7.49 13.45 6.02
C MET A 38 7.67 14.00 7.43
N SER A 39 8.43 15.08 7.58
CA SER A 39 8.58 15.79 8.85
C SER A 39 7.33 16.60 9.20
N LYS A 40 6.89 16.52 10.46
CA LYS A 40 5.84 17.35 11.06
C LYS A 40 6.37 18.75 11.37
N ALA A 41 6.65 19.55 10.34
CA ALA A 41 7.09 20.94 10.52
C ALA A 41 5.91 21.91 10.74
N GLY A 42 4.94 21.54 11.59
CA GLY A 42 3.76 22.37 11.89
C GLY A 42 2.71 22.49 10.76
N GLN A 43 2.81 21.68 9.70
CA GLN A 43 1.88 21.71 8.56
C GLN A 43 0.85 20.58 8.64
N HIS A 44 -0.39 20.89 8.24
CA HIS A 44 -1.43 19.89 8.02
C HIS A 44 -1.21 19.21 6.66
N ILE A 45 -1.20 17.88 6.66
CA ILE A 45 -0.92 17.09 5.46
C ILE A 45 -2.25 16.59 4.89
N HIS A 46 -2.59 17.02 3.67
CA HIS A 46 -3.69 16.47 2.89
C HIS A 46 -3.11 15.57 1.82
N ARG A 47 -3.34 14.25 1.95
CA ARG A 47 -2.99 13.26 0.93
C ARG A 47 -4.26 12.61 0.42
N ALA A 48 -4.46 12.68 -0.89
CA ALA A 48 -5.50 11.97 -1.59
C ALA A 48 -4.85 11.14 -2.70
N SER A 49 -5.49 10.02 -3.05
CA SER A 49 -5.16 9.25 -4.23
C SER A 49 -6.45 9.03 -5.01
N SER A 50 -6.33 8.93 -6.33
CA SER A 50 -7.47 8.72 -7.22
C SER A 50 -7.14 7.56 -8.14
N GLU A 51 -7.99 6.55 -8.12
CA GLU A 51 -7.81 5.35 -8.89
C GLU A 51 -9.13 4.89 -9.52
N ARG A 52 -9.05 4.25 -10.69
CA ARG A 52 -10.18 3.58 -11.33
C ARG A 52 -9.95 2.08 -11.28
N TRP A 53 -10.55 1.42 -10.30
CA TRP A 53 -10.38 0.00 -10.01
C TRP A 53 -11.34 -0.90 -10.77
N ASN A 54 -10.90 -2.11 -11.06
CA ASN A 54 -11.79 -3.19 -11.46
C ASN A 54 -12.63 -3.62 -10.24
N LYS A 55 -13.96 -3.61 -10.40
CA LYS A 55 -14.91 -3.99 -9.34
C LYS A 55 -14.99 -5.50 -9.13
N GLY A 56 -14.28 -6.29 -9.92
CA GLY A 56 -14.41 -7.75 -9.91
C GLY A 56 -15.72 -8.20 -10.57
N ASN A 57 -15.82 -9.50 -10.80
CA ASN A 57 -17.01 -10.14 -11.33
C ASN A 57 -17.08 -11.57 -10.77
N GLU A 58 -18.16 -11.91 -10.08
CA GLU A 58 -18.30 -13.21 -9.39
C GLU A 58 -18.42 -14.36 -10.38
N GLU A 59 -19.10 -14.15 -11.53
CA GLU A 59 -19.29 -15.16 -12.58
C GLU A 59 -17.96 -15.66 -13.17
N GLU A 60 -16.95 -14.80 -13.23
CA GLU A 60 -15.63 -15.11 -13.79
C GLU A 60 -14.57 -15.35 -12.68
N ASN A 61 -15.00 -15.44 -11.41
CA ASN A 61 -14.11 -15.56 -10.23
C ASN A 61 -12.96 -14.52 -10.27
N ILE A 62 -13.34 -13.28 -10.55
CA ILE A 62 -12.47 -12.11 -10.62
C ILE A 62 -12.67 -11.30 -9.36
N LEU A 63 -11.67 -11.31 -8.50
CA LEU A 63 -11.70 -10.53 -7.28
C LEU A 63 -11.48 -9.05 -7.59
N PRO A 64 -12.14 -8.14 -6.87
CA PRO A 64 -11.96 -6.70 -7.02
C PRO A 64 -10.53 -6.29 -6.70
N ASP A 65 -10.07 -5.21 -7.32
CA ASP A 65 -8.86 -4.52 -6.87
C ASP A 65 -9.13 -3.89 -5.49
N VAL A 66 -8.10 -3.82 -4.66
CA VAL A 66 -8.23 -3.27 -3.31
C VAL A 66 -7.00 -2.47 -2.94
N ALA A 67 -7.20 -1.39 -2.17
CA ALA A 67 -6.11 -0.69 -1.52
C ALA A 67 -6.23 -0.74 0.00
N CYS A 68 -5.06 -0.67 0.64
CA CYS A 68 -4.90 -0.52 2.07
C CYS A 68 -3.92 0.62 2.32
N THR A 69 -4.32 1.60 3.14
CA THR A 69 -3.42 2.68 3.56
C THR A 69 -3.31 2.69 5.08
N VAL A 70 -2.07 2.70 5.57
CA VAL A 70 -1.73 2.80 6.99
C VAL A 70 -1.00 4.11 7.24
N LYS A 71 -1.44 4.85 8.26
CA LYS A 71 -0.78 6.04 8.77
C LYS A 71 -0.14 5.70 10.12
N TRP A 72 1.15 5.95 10.23
CA TRP A 72 1.87 5.98 11.50
C TRP A 72 2.43 7.37 11.74
N GLU A 73 2.46 7.81 12.99
CA GLU A 73 2.99 9.12 13.32
C GLU A 73 3.66 9.14 14.70
N ASN A 74 4.76 9.88 14.81
CA ASN A 74 5.37 10.26 16.09
C ASN A 74 5.43 11.80 16.19
N ASP A 75 6.15 12.35 17.17
CA ASP A 75 6.21 13.80 17.40
C ASP A 75 6.80 14.58 16.22
N TRP A 76 7.68 13.95 15.43
CA TRP A 76 8.50 14.61 14.43
C TRP A 76 8.17 14.24 12.99
N VAL A 77 7.52 13.10 12.78
CA VAL A 77 7.38 12.46 11.47
C VAL A 77 6.01 11.81 11.31
N VAL A 78 5.49 11.84 10.09
CA VAL A 78 4.37 11.01 9.62
C VAL A 78 4.91 10.03 8.58
N CYS A 79 4.58 8.75 8.75
CA CYS A 79 4.80 7.70 7.76
C CYS A 79 3.45 7.24 7.21
N LEU A 80 3.29 7.28 5.90
CA LEU A 80 2.10 6.81 5.19
C LEU A 80 2.53 5.69 4.24
N VAL A 81 1.95 4.51 4.41
CA VAL A 81 2.17 3.36 3.53
C VAL A 81 0.85 3.03 2.86
N SER A 82 0.84 3.02 1.53
CA SER A 82 -0.32 2.64 0.72
C SER A 82 0.05 1.46 -0.15
N LEU A 83 -0.71 0.37 -0.08
CA LEU A 83 -0.57 -0.82 -0.89
C LEU A 83 -1.82 -1.01 -1.74
N TYR A 84 -1.62 -1.48 -2.96
CA TYR A 84 -2.65 -1.70 -3.96
C TYR A 84 -2.48 -3.10 -4.54
N LYS A 85 -3.50 -3.94 -4.39
CA LYS A 85 -3.60 -5.23 -5.06
C LYS A 85 -4.43 -5.04 -6.32
N LEU A 86 -3.80 -5.30 -7.46
CA LEU A 86 -4.41 -5.24 -8.78
C LEU A 86 -4.46 -6.64 -9.38
N LYS A 87 -5.54 -6.93 -10.10
CA LYS A 87 -5.64 -8.14 -10.92
C LYS A 87 -5.00 -7.96 -12.29
#